data_AF-A0A656JV66-F1
#
_entry.id   AF-A0A656JV66-F1
#
_cell.length_a   1.000
_cell.length_b   1.000
_cell.length_c   1.000
_cell.angle_alpha   90.00
_cell.angle_beta   90.00
_cell.angle_gamma   90.00
#
_symmetry.space_group_name_H-M   'P 1'
#
loop_
_entity.id
_entity.type
_entity.pdbx_description
1 polymer ?
#
loop_
_entity_poly.entity_id
_entity_poly.type
_entity_poly.pdbx_seq_one_letter_code
_entity_poly.pdbx_strand_id
1 'polypeptide(L)' 'MAGRIWYETMLALKSDSQFVDCAKTSIKIAGDSRFGAKAKKAVQAAWKEVGVKV' A
#
# COMPACT_ATOMS: atom_id res chain seq x y z
N MET A 1 5.16 -6.91 9.89
CA MET A 1 5.14 -6.85 8.40
C MET A 1 4.31 -5.66 7.90
N ALA A 2 3.01 -5.61 8.22
CA ALA A 2 2.13 -4.49 7.82
C ALA A 2 2.66 -3.12 8.27
N GLY A 3 3.10 -2.96 9.51
CA GLY A 3 3.63 -1.69 10.01
C GLY A 3 4.81 -1.13 9.20
N ARG A 4 5.69 -1.99 8.67
CA ARG A 4 6.82 -1.55 7.84
C ARG A 4 6.38 -1.09 6.45
N ILE A 5 5.39 -1.76 5.86
CA ILE A 5 4.77 -1.35 4.59
C ILE A 5 4.14 0.03 4.75
N TRP A 6 3.38 0.27 5.82
CA TRP A 6 2.73 1.56 6.08
C TRP A 6 3.72 2.67 6.38
N TYR A 7 4.77 2.38 7.15
CA TYR A 7 5.84 3.34 7.41
C TYR A 7 6.53 3.79 6.13
N GLU A 8 6.93 2.83 5.27
CA GLU A 8 7.54 3.15 3.98
C GLU A 8 6.57 3.85 3.04
N THR A 9 5.27 3.51 3.10
CA THR A 9 4.23 4.21 2.34
C THR A 9 4.15 5.67 2.75
N MET A 10 4.11 5.96 4.06
CA MET A 10 4.06 7.32 4.59
C MET A 10 5.28 8.15 4.13
N LEU A 11 6.47 7.56 4.13
CA LEU A 11 7.68 8.24 3.64
C LEU A 11 7.66 8.53 2.13
N ALA A 12 6.88 7.79 1.36
CA ALA A 12 6.77 7.95 -0.09
C ALA A 12 5.60 8.85 -0.54
N LEU A 13 4.70 9.21 0.37
CA LEU A 13 3.55 10.08 0.08
C LEU A 13 3.91 11.56 0.18
N LYS A 14 3.15 12.38 -0.53
CA LYS A 14 3.18 13.84 -0.42
C LYS A 14 2.13 14.30 0.60
N SER A 15 2.28 15.52 1.11
CA SER A 15 1.36 16.11 2.11
C SER A 15 -0.09 16.25 1.61
N ASP A 16 -0.30 16.28 0.29
CA ASP A 16 -1.61 16.40 -0.38
C ASP A 16 -2.14 15.07 -0.94
N SER A 17 -1.44 13.95 -0.68
CA SER A 17 -1.81 12.64 -1.21
C SER A 17 -3.18 12.18 -0.72
N GLN A 18 -3.98 11.65 -1.64
CA GLN A 18 -5.32 11.14 -1.36
C GLN A 18 -5.28 9.63 -1.05
N PHE A 19 -6.41 9.07 -0.60
CA PHE A 19 -6.50 7.62 -0.32
C PHE A 19 -6.12 6.75 -1.52
N VAL A 20 -6.43 7.18 -2.75
CA VAL A 20 -6.02 6.44 -3.96
C VAL A 20 -4.51 6.43 -4.16
N ASP A 21 -3.82 7.52 -3.82
CA ASP A 21 -2.35 7.60 -3.91
C ASP A 21 -1.70 6.73 -2.84
N CYS A 22 -2.26 6.74 -1.64
CA CYS A 22 -1.87 5.88 -0.53
C CYS A 22 -2.05 4.39 -0.90
N ALA A 23 -3.16 4.04 -1.55
CA ALA A 23 -3.44 2.69 -2.01
C ALA A 23 -2.45 2.23 -3.08
N LYS A 24 -2.21 3.03 -4.13
CA LYS A 24 -1.21 2.71 -5.17
C LYS A 24 0.19 2.54 -4.58
N THR A 25 0.58 3.46 -3.70
CA THR A 25 1.91 3.48 -3.10
C THR A 25 2.13 2.28 -2.19
N SER A 26 1.18 1.98 -1.29
CA SER A 26 1.27 0.83 -0.39
C SER A 26 1.25 -0.52 -1.13
N ILE A 27 0.46 -0.67 -2.20
CA ILE A 27 0.46 -1.88 -3.04
C ILE A 27 1.82 -2.05 -3.75
N LYS A 28 2.40 -0.96 -4.25
CA LYS A 28 3.73 -0.99 -4.88
C LYS A 28 4.80 -1.42 -3.88
N ILE A 29 4.82 -0.82 -2.69
CA ILE A 29 5.78 -1.14 -1.62
C ILE A 29 5.58 -2.56 -1.11
N ALA A 30 4.35 -3.01 -0.90
CA ALA A 30 4.07 -4.38 -0.49
C ALA A 30 4.48 -5.43 -1.53
N GLY A 31 4.67 -5.03 -2.80
CA GLY A 31 5.20 -5.87 -3.87
C GLY A 31 6.73 -5.93 -3.95
N ASP A 32 7.45 -5.15 -3.14
CA ASP A 32 8.91 -5.20 -3.03
C ASP A 32 9.37 -6.60 -2.58
N SER A 33 10.57 -7.01 -3.01
CA SER A 33 11.15 -8.32 -2.67
C SER A 33 11.27 -8.56 -1.16
N ARG A 34 11.34 -7.49 -0.36
CA ARG A 34 11.35 -7.52 1.11
C ARG A 34 10.05 -8.05 1.74
N PHE A 35 8.93 -7.97 1.02
CA PHE A 35 7.61 -8.39 1.52
C PHE A 35 6.97 -9.49 0.66
N GLY A 36 7.17 -9.43 -0.65
CA GLY A 36 6.76 -10.45 -1.60
C GLY A 36 5.30 -10.41 -2.05
N ALA A 37 4.98 -11.24 -3.04
CA ALA A 37 3.70 -11.21 -3.76
C ALA A 37 2.46 -11.44 -2.88
N LYS A 38 2.58 -12.18 -1.78
CA LYS A 38 1.46 -12.42 -0.84
C LYS A 38 1.06 -11.13 -0.13
N ALA A 39 2.03 -10.31 0.28
CA ALA A 39 1.77 -9.03 0.93
C ALA A 39 1.09 -8.05 -0.04
N LYS A 40 1.57 -7.96 -1.28
CA LYS A 40 0.91 -7.17 -2.35
C LYS A 40 -0.57 -7.52 -2.51
N LYS A 41 -0.89 -8.81 -2.65
CA LYS A 41 -2.27 -9.28 -2.82
C LYS A 41 -3.14 -8.95 -1.59
N ALA A 42 -2.60 -9.13 -0.38
CA ALA A 42 -3.33 -8.82 0.84
C ALA A 42 -3.66 -7.32 0.97
N VAL A 43 -2.69 -6.44 0.68
CA VAL A 43 -2.89 -4.99 0.72
C VAL A 43 -3.89 -4.55 -0.36
N GLN A 44 -3.80 -5.09 -1.57
CA GLN A 44 -4.75 -4.81 -2.64
C GLN A 44 -6.18 -5.26 -2.29
N ALA A 45 -6.34 -6.44 -1.69
CA ALA A 45 -7.64 -6.93 -1.26
C ALA A 45 -8.25 -6.05 -0.15
N ALA A 46 -7.45 -5.62 0.82
CA ALA A 46 -7.90 -4.72 1.89
C ALA A 46 -8.41 -3.37 1.35
N TRP A 47 -7.70 -2.76 0.39
CA TRP A 47 -8.16 -1.52 -0.24
C TRP A 47 -9.47 -1.70 -1.01
N LYS A 48 -9.63 -2.84 -1.69
CA LYS A 48 -10.87 -3.19 -2.37
C LYS A 48 -12.04 -3.34 -1.40
N GLU A 49 -11.81 -3.94 -0.23
CA GLU A 49 -12.84 -4.12 0.82
C GLU A 49 -13.38 -2.79 1.33
N VAL A 50 -12.52 -1.78 1.48
CA VAL A 50 -12.91 -0.44 1.93
C VAL A 50 -13.34 0.50 0.79
N GLY A 51 -13.53 -0.03 -0.43
CA GLY A 51 -14.07 0.71 -1.56
C GLY A 51 -13.07 1.61 -2.32
N VAL A 52 -11.78 1.57 -2.00
CA VAL A 52 -10.75 2.31 -2.72
C VAL A 52 -10.30 1.49 -3.93
N LYS A 53 -10.67 1.95 -5.13
CA LYS A 53 -10.32 1.31 -6.40
C LYS A 53 -8.97 1.83 -6.91
N VAL A 54 -8.07 0.91 -7.23
CA VAL A 54 -6.68 1.15 -7.66
C VAL A 54 -6.28 0.26 -8.82
#